data_AF-A0A7J6VI01-F1
#
_entry.id   AF-A0A7J6VI01-F1
#
_cell.length_a   1.000
_cell.length_b   1.000
_cell.length_c   1.000
_cell.angle_alpha   90.00
_cell.angle_beta   90.00
_cell.angle_gamma   90.00
#
_symmetry.space_group_name_H-M   'P 1'
#
loop_
_entity.id
_entity.type
_entity.pdbx_description
1 polymer ?
#
loop_
_entity_poly.entity_id
_entity_poly.type
_entity_poly.pdbx_seq_one_letter_code
_entity_poly.pdbx_strand_id
1 'polypeptide(L)'
;YLTNGRFKNADHQAVVNSSYSRLSIATFQNPAPDATVYPLKVPEGEKPILDEPITFAEMYNRKMSRDIELAKMKKLAKEKNSEDLEKATNI
;
A
#
# COMPACT_ATOMS: atom_id res chain seq x y z
N TYR A 1 -9.96 5.09 -4.13
CA TYR A 1 -11.09 5.84 -3.54
C TYR A 1 -12.09 6.33 -4.58
N LEU A 2 -11.69 7.16 -5.55
CA LEU A 2 -12.61 7.76 -6.54
C LEU A 2 -13.55 6.78 -7.23
N THR A 3 -13.07 5.59 -7.57
CA THR A 3 -13.85 4.60 -8.33
C THR A 3 -14.59 3.59 -7.45
N ASN A 4 -14.72 3.85 -6.16
CA ASN A 4 -15.26 2.89 -5.16
C ASN A 4 -14.66 1.47 -5.27
N GLY A 5 -13.37 1.35 -5.59
CA GLY A 5 -12.71 0.05 -5.73
C GLY A 5 -12.92 -0.67 -7.07
N ARG A 6 -13.61 -0.06 -8.05
CA ARG A 6 -13.70 -0.58 -9.43
C ARG A 6 -12.33 -0.70 -10.10
N PHE A 7 -11.46 0.30 -9.95
CA PHE A 7 -10.06 0.20 -10.37
C PHE A 7 -9.20 -0.23 -9.18
N LYS A 8 -8.35 -1.23 -9.42
CA LYS A 8 -7.41 -1.76 -8.44
C LYS A 8 -6.05 -1.11 -8.63
N ASN A 9 -5.30 -0.98 -7.55
CA ASN A 9 -3.92 -0.53 -7.62
C ASN A 9 -3.08 -1.58 -8.36
N ALA A 10 -2.09 -1.14 -9.14
CA ALA A 10 -1.15 -2.03 -9.80
C ALA A 10 -0.04 -2.42 -8.82
N ASP A 11 0.04 -3.70 -8.47
CA ASP A 11 1.18 -4.24 -7.76
C ASP A 11 2.37 -4.35 -8.72
N HIS A 12 3.48 -3.71 -8.37
CA HIS A 12 4.68 -3.69 -9.18
C HIS A 12 5.94 -3.80 -8.30
N GLN A 13 6.97 -4.44 -8.85
CA GLN A 13 8.25 -4.65 -8.18
C GLN A 13 9.40 -4.34 -9.15
N ALA A 14 10.47 -3.76 -8.62
CA ALA A 14 11.77 -3.73 -9.28
C ALA A 14 12.69 -4.75 -8.60
N VAL A 15 13.35 -5.59 -9.40
CA VAL A 15 14.31 -6.59 -8.92
C VAL A 15 15.71 -6.17 -9.33
N VAL A 16 16.69 -6.41 -8.45
CA VAL A 16 18.10 -6.09 -8.70
C VAL A 16 18.69 -6.94 -9.82
N ASN A 17 19.58 -6.36 -10.62
CA ASN A 17 20.32 -7.07 -11.65
C ASN A 17 21.81 -7.14 -11.25
N SER A 18 22.42 -8.31 -11.39
CA SER A 18 23.82 -8.55 -10.98
C SER A 18 24.86 -8.11 -12.02
N SER A 19 24.44 -7.86 -13.25
CA SER A 19 25.33 -7.66 -14.40
C SER A 19 25.27 -6.25 -14.99
N TYR A 20 24.16 -5.53 -14.77
CA TYR A 20 23.91 -4.24 -15.39
C TYR A 20 23.22 -3.27 -14.44
N SER A 21 23.53 -1.99 -14.57
CA SER A 21 22.82 -0.92 -13.88
C SER A 21 21.50 -0.61 -14.56
N ARG A 22 20.46 -0.36 -13.77
CA ARG A 22 19.13 0.08 -14.25
C ARG A 22 18.80 1.45 -13.67
N LEU A 23 18.53 2.43 -14.53
CA LEU A 23 17.98 3.73 -14.13
C LEU A 23 16.49 3.78 -14.45
N SER A 24 15.69 4.40 -13.59
CA SER A 24 14.28 4.68 -13.85
C SER A 24 13.89 6.05 -13.36
N ILE A 25 13.03 6.70 -14.12
CA ILE A 25 12.41 7.97 -13.79
C ILE A 25 10.92 7.71 -13.63
N ALA A 26 10.38 8.00 -12.45
CA ALA A 26 8.96 7.85 -12.16
C ALA A 26 8.36 9.22 -11.83
N THR A 27 7.24 9.53 -12.45
CA THR A 27 6.45 10.74 -12.19
C THR A 27 5.09 10.34 -11.64
N PHE A 28 4.67 10.99 -10.56
CA PHE A 28 3.38 10.73 -9.92
C PHE A 28 2.51 11.97 -10.04
N GLN A 29 1.33 11.82 -10.65
CA GLN A 29 0.33 12.87 -10.71
C GLN A 29 -0.65 12.69 -9.56
N ASN A 30 -0.65 13.65 -8.64
CA ASN A 30 -1.47 13.63 -7.44
C ASN A 30 -2.36 14.88 -7.36
N PRO A 31 -3.54 14.79 -6.71
CA PRO A 31 -4.33 15.96 -6.34
C PRO A 31 -3.57 16.92 -5.42
N ALA A 32 -4.07 18.16 -5.32
CA ALA A 32 -3.60 19.10 -4.30
C ALA A 32 -3.85 18.54 -2.88
N PRO A 33 -3.01 18.85 -1.88
CA PRO A 33 -3.13 18.28 -0.54
C PRO A 33 -4.51 18.49 0.13
N ASP A 34 -5.12 19.64 -0.12
CA ASP A 34 -6.43 20.06 0.40
C ASP A 34 -7.61 19.58 -0.47
N ALA A 35 -7.34 18.98 -1.63
CA ALA A 35 -8.39 18.47 -2.51
C ALA A 35 -9.23 17.40 -1.80
N THR A 36 -10.56 17.51 -1.93
CA THR A 36 -11.50 16.55 -1.35
C THR A 36 -11.50 15.23 -2.14
N VAL A 37 -11.38 14.12 -1.43
CA VAL A 37 -11.39 12.75 -1.95
C VAL A 37 -12.65 12.03 -1.45
N TYR A 38 -13.46 11.55 -2.39
CA TYR A 38 -14.64 10.72 -2.14
C TYR A 38 -14.95 9.84 -3.37
N PRO A 39 -15.74 8.76 -3.23
CA PRO A 39 -16.19 7.97 -4.37
C PRO A 39 -17.10 8.79 -5.29
N LEU A 40 -16.73 8.96 -6.56
CA LEU A 40 -17.53 9.72 -7.54
C LEU A 40 -18.74 8.93 -8.04
N LYS A 41 -18.62 7.60 -8.06
CA LYS A 41 -19.68 6.69 -8.44
C LYS A 41 -19.61 5.44 -7.57
N VAL A 42 -20.71 5.16 -6.89
CA VAL A 42 -20.93 3.93 -6.13
C VAL A 42 -21.89 3.06 -6.94
N PRO A 43 -21.52 1.80 -7.27
CA PRO A 43 -22.44 0.88 -7.94
C PRO A 43 -23.72 0.66 -7.12
N GLU A 44 -24.83 0.39 -7.80
CA GLU A 44 -26.10 0.11 -7.14
C GLU A 44 -25.97 -1.12 -6.22
N GLY A 45 -26.45 -0.99 -4.98
CA GLY A 45 -26.33 -2.03 -3.96
C GLY A 45 -24.98 -2.09 -3.23
N GLU A 46 -23.98 -1.29 -3.61
CA GLU A 46 -22.72 -1.18 -2.88
C GLU A 46 -22.71 -0.03 -1.88
N LYS A 47 -21.89 -0.18 -0.82
CA LYS A 47 -21.62 0.90 0.12
C LYS A 47 -20.39 1.71 -0.33
N PRO A 48 -20.36 3.03 -0.07
CA PRO A 48 -19.15 3.83 -0.24
C PRO A 48 -17.99 3.25 0.58
N ILE A 49 -16.78 3.24 0.01
CA ILE A 49 -15.55 2.83 0.70
C ILE A 49 -15.06 3.85 1.74
N LEU A 50 -15.66 5.05 1.75
CA LEU A 50 -15.41 6.11 2.72
C LEU A 50 -16.75 6.50 3.34
N ASP A 51 -16.80 6.55 4.67
CA ASP A 51 -17.98 7.01 5.40
C ASP A 51 -18.22 8.51 5.19
N GLU A 52 -17.13 9.30 5.09
CA GLU A 52 -17.15 10.73 4.83
C GLU A 52 -16.03 11.15 3.86
N PRO A 53 -16.19 12.28 3.13
CA PRO A 53 -15.12 12.85 2.32
C PRO A 53 -13.93 13.25 3.19
N ILE A 54 -12.71 13.00 2.68
CA ILE A 54 -11.45 13.33 3.37
C ILE A 54 -10.56 14.18 2.45
N THR A 55 -9.52 14.82 2.99
CA THR A 55 -8.52 15.49 2.15
C THR A 55 -7.55 14.49 1.52
N PHE A 56 -6.92 14.85 0.41
CA PHE A 56 -5.86 14.03 -0.19
C PHE A 56 -4.67 13.84 0.77
N ALA A 57 -4.29 14.88 1.52
CA ALA A 57 -3.25 14.80 2.54
C ALA A 57 -3.59 13.75 3.61
N GLU A 58 -4.83 13.75 4.10
CA GLU A 58 -5.28 12.75 5.07
C GLU A 58 -5.29 11.34 4.49
N MET A 59 -5.81 11.17 3.27
CA MET A 59 -5.79 9.90 2.56
C MET A 59 -4.36 9.35 2.43
N TYR A 60 -3.42 10.21 2.05
CA TYR A 60 -2.01 9.84 1.89
C TYR A 60 -1.38 9.43 3.22
N ASN A 61 -1.65 10.18 4.31
CA ASN A 61 -1.17 9.84 5.64
C ASN A 61 -1.72 8.49 6.13
N ARG A 62 -3.03 8.25 5.96
CA ARG A 62 -3.66 6.96 6.31
C ARG A 62 -3.02 5.80 5.54
N LYS A 63 -2.76 5.98 4.24
CA LYS A 63 -2.08 4.99 3.38
C LYS A 63 -0.66 4.71 3.87
N MET A 64 0.13 5.75 4.13
CA MET A 64 1.52 5.59 4.53
C MET A 64 1.66 4.92 5.91
N SER A 65 0.84 5.32 6.88
CA SER A 65 0.83 4.70 8.22
C SER A 65 0.54 3.20 8.14
N ARG A 66 -0.45 2.79 7.32
CA ARG A 66 -0.78 1.38 7.10
C ARG A 66 0.36 0.61 6.44
N ASP A 67 1.01 1.19 5.43
CA ASP A 67 2.13 0.54 4.74
C ASP A 67 3.31 0.31 5.68
N ILE A 68 3.62 1.28 6.54
CA ILE A 68 4.67 1.18 7.56
C ILE A 68 4.33 0.08 8.58
N GLU A 69 3.10 0.06 9.07
CA GLU A 69 2.64 -0.96 10.01
C GLU A 69 2.73 -2.37 9.39
N LEU A 70 2.26 -2.54 8.16
CA LEU A 70 2.35 -3.80 7.44
C LEU A 70 3.80 -4.26 7.25
N ALA A 71 4.71 -3.34 6.94
CA ALA A 71 6.13 -3.65 6.82
C ALA A 71 6.73 -4.13 8.17
N LYS A 72 6.37 -3.48 9.29
CA LYS A 72 6.77 -3.91 10.63
C LYS A 72 6.25 -5.31 10.96
N MET A 73 4.97 -5.58 10.68
CA MET A 73 4.37 -6.90 10.92
C MET A 73 5.05 -8.00 10.08
N LYS A 74 5.35 -7.73 8.81
CA LYS A 74 6.09 -8.67 7.95
C LYS A 74 7.49 -8.96 8.47
N LYS A 75 8.19 -7.96 9.00
CA LYS A 75 9.51 -8.12 9.61
C LYS A 75 9.44 -9.04 10.84
N LEU A 76 8.53 -8.74 11.78
CA LEU A 76 8.34 -9.54 12.99
C LEU A 76 7.96 -11.00 12.68
N ALA A 77 7.08 -11.22 11.69
CA ALA A 77 6.71 -12.56 11.26
C ALA A 77 7.91 -13.34 10.69
N LYS A 78 8.80 -12.66 9.95
CA LYS A 78 10.02 -13.29 9.42
C LYS A 78 10.99 -13.68 10.53
N GLU A 79 11.20 -12.80 11.52
CA GLU A 79 12.08 -13.04 12.67
C GLU A 79 11.57 -14.21 13.51
N LYS A 80 10.27 -14.25 13.82
CA LYS A 80 9.65 -15.37 14.52
C LYS A 80 9.81 -16.68 13.76
N ASN A 81 9.57 -16.69 12.45
CA ASN A 81 9.76 -17.89 11.63
C ASN A 81 11.21 -18.39 11.67
N SER A 82 12.21 -17.50 11.64
CA SER A 82 13.62 -17.91 11.80
C SER A 82 13.91 -18.49 13.18
N GLU A 83 13.39 -17.88 14.26
CA GLU A 83 13.57 -18.42 15.61
C GLU A 83 12.94 -19.80 15.78
N ASP A 84 11.76 -20.02 15.20
CA ASP A 84 11.05 -21.30 15.25
C ASP A 84 11.80 -22.37 14.44
N LEU A 85 12.38 -22.01 13.28
CA LEU A 85 13.26 -22.87 12.49
C LEU A 85 14.53 -23.27 13.26
N GLU A 86 15.22 -22.31 13.88
CA GLU A 86 16.43 -22.58 14.66
C GLU A 86 16.16 -23.52 15.83
N LYS A 87 15.04 -23.34 16.54
CA LYS A 87 14.61 -24.25 17.62
C LYS A 87 14.32 -25.66 17.11
N ALA A 88 13.75 -25.79 15.91
CA ALA A 88 13.42 -27.08 15.31
C ALA A 88 14.65 -27.85 14.80
N THR A 89 15.73 -27.15 14.41
CA THR A 89 16.98 -27.77 13.92
C THR A 89 18.03 -28.04 15.00
N ASN A 90 17.89 -27.48 16.20
CA ASN A 90 18.81 -27.68 17.33
C ASN A 90 18.43 -28.88 18.23
N ILE A 91 17.86 -29.95 17.64
CA ILE A 91 17.65 -31.27 18.26
C ILE A 91 18.49 -32.28 17.49
#